data_AF-K0KXB0-F1
#
_entry.id   AF-K0KXB0-F1
#
_cell.length_a   1.000
_cell.length_b   1.000
_cell.length_c   1.000
_cell.angle_alpha   90.00
_cell.angle_beta   90.00
_cell.angle_gamma   90.00
#
_symmetry.space_group_name_H-M   'P 1'
#
loop_
_entity.id
_entity.type
_entity.pdbx_description
1 polymer ?
#
loop_
_entity_poly.entity_id
_entity_poly.type
_entity_poly.pdbx_seq_one_letter_code
_entity_poly.pdbx_strand_id
1 'polypeptide(L)'
;MSFDHYDTILSSNLFLQTPLVEQVVVPDDQVQDDASDNNQYQTIIKTIKNFNSEEHHDSVNEYRLLISTANQARDLIIQQDTIKTKDQLQLIFKLWNIRLTLLVISGELQLSQQESKRLSIAINKAVRLKEPNLNKNLVPSNVSIFGDDIPLSLKILIIRLKSIGPNITLSTEYYLILWELRQRFLDQVNEQDEIQLKLEILSYSIASNLIAKREYSTFLTQADSIINTIQQQDSSILQTQFNDKISILAVLISFIKGDWDLANYYFEKISTMESFTNKIKSLEYILQTVDPVLDPKRTKTNPEIKESINLNNIKTIDDLFELIKDQRITGRILCSLCAYFELQLRSSLSSSSTNDLFESSLNDNDELTAELLKIWLKNPNKLYGFE
;
A
#
# COMPACT_ATOMS: atom_id res chain seq x y z
N MET A 1 -29.48 -0.75 12.64
CA MET A 1 -29.02 0.61 12.25
C MET A 1 -29.26 0.73 10.76
N SER A 2 -29.82 1.84 10.27
CA SER A 2 -29.94 2.08 8.81
C SER A 2 -28.61 2.65 8.28
N PHE A 3 -28.17 2.16 7.11
CA PHE A 3 -26.93 2.58 6.47
C PHE A 3 -27.18 3.54 5.28
N ASP A 4 -28.40 4.05 5.15
CA ASP A 4 -28.87 4.88 4.03
C ASP A 4 -28.01 6.15 3.81
N HIS A 5 -27.34 6.65 4.86
CA HIS A 5 -26.40 7.77 4.76
C HIS A 5 -25.18 7.47 3.87
N TYR A 6 -24.83 6.20 3.69
CA TYR A 6 -23.77 5.75 2.79
C TYR A 6 -24.24 5.58 1.34
N ASP A 7 -25.53 5.65 1.01
CA ASP A 7 -26.01 5.44 -0.37
C ASP A 7 -25.36 6.40 -1.39
N THR A 8 -24.83 7.54 -0.92
CA THR A 8 -24.04 8.45 -1.76
C THR A 8 -22.78 7.81 -2.37
N ILE A 9 -22.24 6.73 -1.78
CA ILE A 9 -21.08 5.99 -2.28
C ILE A 9 -21.43 5.03 -3.43
N LEU A 10 -22.73 4.76 -3.64
CA LEU A 10 -23.28 3.94 -4.74
C LEU A 10 -23.52 4.75 -6.01
N SER A 11 -23.46 6.08 -5.90
CA SER A 11 -23.95 6.96 -6.97
C SER A 11 -23.20 6.78 -8.28
N SER A 12 -23.94 6.51 -9.36
CA SER A 12 -23.42 6.55 -10.73
C SER A 12 -22.71 7.87 -11.04
N ASN A 13 -23.09 8.99 -10.40
CA ASN A 13 -22.41 10.29 -10.54
C ASN A 13 -20.95 10.28 -10.08
N LEU A 14 -20.53 9.33 -9.23
CA LEU A 14 -19.12 9.11 -8.90
C LEU A 14 -18.32 8.63 -10.12
N PHE A 15 -18.98 7.95 -11.05
CA PHE A 15 -18.41 7.32 -12.24
C PHE A 15 -18.73 8.07 -13.55
N LEU A 16 -19.75 8.92 -13.59
CA LEU A 16 -20.31 9.54 -14.81
C LEU A 16 -19.40 10.56 -15.53
N GLN A 17 -18.25 10.92 -14.95
CA GLN A 17 -17.26 11.78 -15.60
C GLN A 17 -16.03 11.01 -16.09
N THR A 18 -16.08 9.69 -16.03
CA THR A 18 -14.98 8.80 -16.40
C THR A 18 -15.29 8.18 -17.77
N PRO A 19 -14.52 8.45 -18.84
CA PRO A 19 -14.67 7.69 -20.07
C PRO A 19 -14.47 6.21 -19.75
N LEU A 20 -15.31 5.33 -20.29
CA LEU A 20 -14.98 3.90 -20.34
C LEU A 20 -13.61 3.82 -21.01
N VAL A 21 -12.62 3.27 -20.30
CA VAL A 21 -11.37 2.86 -20.95
C VAL A 21 -11.80 1.87 -22.02
N GLU A 22 -11.54 2.19 -23.29
CA GLU A 22 -12.11 1.48 -24.44
C GLU A 22 -12.02 -0.02 -24.25
N GLN A 23 -13.19 -0.68 -24.19
CA GLN A 23 -13.25 -2.13 -24.21
C GLN A 23 -12.71 -2.59 -25.56
N VAL A 24 -11.49 -3.13 -25.59
CA VAL A 24 -11.12 -3.99 -26.70
C VAL A 24 -11.94 -5.26 -26.53
N VAL A 25 -12.90 -5.45 -27.44
CA VAL A 25 -13.81 -6.60 -27.50
C VAL A 25 -13.01 -7.88 -27.27
N VAL A 26 -13.25 -8.51 -26.12
CA VAL A 26 -12.81 -9.89 -25.87
C VAL A 26 -13.75 -10.77 -26.71
N PRO A 27 -13.24 -11.75 -27.48
CA PRO A 27 -14.12 -12.68 -28.18
C PRO A 27 -15.01 -13.38 -27.14
N ASP A 28 -16.32 -13.28 -27.32
CA ASP A 28 -17.32 -13.94 -26.49
C ASP A 28 -17.17 -15.47 -26.58
N ASP A 29 -16.39 -16.06 -25.68
CA ASP A 29 -16.62 -17.45 -25.30
C ASP A 29 -17.71 -17.45 -24.21
N GLN A 30 -18.94 -17.53 -24.74
CA GLN A 30 -20.21 -17.88 -24.12
C GLN A 30 -20.21 -18.14 -22.61
N VAL A 31 -20.69 -17.16 -21.83
CA VAL A 31 -21.51 -17.43 -20.64
C VAL A 31 -22.71 -16.49 -20.69
N GLN A 32 -23.74 -16.89 -21.45
CA GLN A 32 -25.10 -16.45 -21.15
C GLN A 32 -25.56 -17.23 -19.93
N ASP A 33 -25.81 -16.56 -18.82
CA ASP A 33 -26.80 -17.02 -17.84
C ASP A 33 -27.17 -15.86 -16.90
N ASP A 34 -28.46 -15.76 -16.59
CA ASP A 34 -29.05 -14.88 -15.59
C ASP A 34 -28.37 -15.11 -14.23
N ALA A 35 -27.38 -14.27 -13.91
CA ALA A 35 -26.45 -14.50 -12.82
C ALA A 35 -26.85 -13.72 -11.56
N SER A 36 -27.17 -14.43 -10.47
CA SER A 36 -27.19 -13.86 -9.12
C SER A 36 -25.86 -13.16 -8.80
N ASP A 37 -25.87 -12.06 -8.02
CA ASP A 37 -24.69 -11.27 -7.60
C ASP A 37 -23.49 -12.12 -7.14
N ASN A 38 -23.74 -13.29 -6.54
CA ASN A 38 -22.70 -14.23 -6.11
C ASN A 38 -21.82 -14.75 -7.27
N ASN A 39 -22.36 -14.89 -8.47
CA ASN A 39 -21.63 -15.43 -9.62
C ASN A 39 -20.64 -14.39 -10.22
N GLN A 40 -21.02 -13.10 -10.19
CA GLN A 40 -20.16 -12.02 -10.70
C GLN A 40 -18.96 -11.74 -9.76
N TYR A 41 -19.17 -11.78 -8.44
CA TYR A 41 -18.07 -11.66 -7.47
C TYR A 41 -17.05 -12.82 -7.59
N GLN A 42 -17.53 -14.05 -7.78
CA GLN A 42 -16.66 -15.20 -8.03
C GLN A 42 -15.89 -15.09 -9.34
N THR A 43 -16.48 -14.44 -10.35
CA THR A 43 -15.79 -14.14 -11.62
C THR A 43 -14.62 -13.19 -11.43
N ILE A 44 -14.77 -12.15 -10.60
CA ILE A 44 -13.66 -11.25 -10.23
C ILE A 44 -12.53 -12.03 -9.55
N ILE A 45 -12.85 -12.87 -8.56
CA ILE A 45 -11.85 -13.70 -7.86
C ILE A 45 -11.10 -14.60 -8.83
N LYS A 46 -11.82 -15.33 -9.69
CA LYS A 46 -11.21 -16.22 -10.68
C LYS A 46 -10.28 -15.46 -11.63
N THR A 47 -10.69 -14.27 -12.05
CA THR A 47 -9.91 -13.43 -12.97
C THR A 47 -8.62 -12.94 -12.32
N ILE A 48 -8.68 -12.50 -11.06
CA ILE A 48 -7.51 -12.08 -10.29
C ILE A 48 -6.56 -13.26 -10.04
N LYS A 49 -7.08 -14.46 -9.74
CA LYS A 49 -6.26 -15.67 -9.61
C LYS A 49 -5.52 -16.01 -10.90
N ASN A 50 -6.22 -15.93 -12.04
CA ASN A 50 -5.60 -16.16 -13.34
C ASN A 50 -4.48 -15.14 -13.61
N PHE A 51 -4.68 -13.87 -13.25
CA PHE A 51 -3.61 -12.87 -13.31
C PHE A 51 -2.42 -13.22 -12.40
N ASN A 52 -2.69 -13.82 -11.24
CA ASN A 52 -1.63 -14.22 -10.31
C ASN A 52 -0.90 -15.50 -10.72
N SER A 53 -1.53 -16.42 -11.46
CA SER A 53 -0.85 -17.57 -12.06
C SER A 53 0.15 -17.12 -13.12
N GLU A 54 1.36 -17.69 -13.10
CA GLU A 54 2.55 -17.24 -13.85
C GLU A 54 2.47 -17.39 -15.39
N GLU A 55 1.30 -17.63 -15.98
CA GLU A 55 1.12 -18.00 -17.39
C GLU A 55 0.86 -16.82 -18.36
N HIS A 56 1.09 -15.58 -17.96
CA HIS A 56 0.83 -14.42 -18.82
C HIS A 56 2.12 -13.68 -19.19
N HIS A 57 2.63 -13.95 -20.40
CA HIS A 57 3.81 -13.28 -20.96
C HIS A 57 3.47 -12.07 -21.84
N ASP A 58 2.20 -11.67 -21.94
CA ASP A 58 1.76 -10.57 -22.81
C ASP A 58 1.17 -9.41 -21.99
N SER A 59 1.94 -8.33 -21.91
CA SER A 59 1.58 -7.07 -21.25
C SER A 59 0.25 -6.46 -21.73
N VAL A 60 -0.15 -6.70 -22.99
CA VAL A 60 -1.41 -6.18 -23.53
C VAL A 60 -2.60 -6.95 -22.97
N ASN A 61 -2.45 -8.27 -22.80
CA ASN A 61 -3.50 -9.11 -22.22
C ASN A 61 -3.66 -8.84 -20.72
N GLU A 62 -2.56 -8.59 -20.00
CA GLU A 62 -2.59 -8.19 -18.59
C GLU A 62 -3.37 -6.89 -18.38
N TYR A 63 -3.06 -5.85 -19.15
CA TYR A 63 -3.77 -4.57 -19.07
C TYR A 63 -5.29 -4.76 -19.28
N ARG A 64 -5.67 -5.47 -20.34
CA ARG A 64 -7.09 -5.73 -20.65
C ARG A 64 -7.80 -6.47 -19.53
N LEU A 65 -7.14 -7.47 -18.95
CA LEU A 65 -7.68 -8.27 -17.86
C LEU A 65 -7.94 -7.42 -16.61
N LEU A 66 -6.95 -6.60 -16.23
CA LEU A 66 -7.05 -5.71 -15.07
C LEU A 66 -8.14 -4.65 -15.25
N ILE A 67 -8.20 -4.01 -16.42
CA ILE A 67 -9.22 -2.99 -16.73
C ILE A 67 -10.62 -3.59 -16.78
N SER A 68 -10.78 -4.75 -17.43
CA SER A 68 -12.07 -5.46 -17.48
C SER A 68 -12.57 -5.79 -16.07
N THR A 69 -11.70 -6.36 -15.23
CA THR A 69 -12.03 -6.70 -13.83
C THR A 69 -12.35 -5.45 -13.01
N ALA A 70 -11.61 -4.35 -13.22
CA ALA A 70 -11.88 -3.09 -12.57
C ALA A 70 -13.24 -2.50 -12.98
N ASN A 71 -13.66 -2.66 -14.24
CA ASN A 71 -14.97 -2.24 -14.71
C ASN A 71 -16.10 -3.13 -14.15
N GLN A 72 -15.89 -4.45 -14.06
CA GLN A 72 -16.84 -5.37 -13.40
C GLN A 72 -17.08 -4.97 -11.94
N ALA A 73 -16.01 -4.62 -11.20
CA ALA A 73 -16.15 -4.13 -9.83
C ALA A 73 -16.99 -2.85 -9.74
N ARG A 74 -16.81 -1.92 -10.69
CA ARG A 74 -17.65 -0.71 -10.82
C ARG A 74 -19.12 -1.07 -11.07
N ASP A 75 -19.39 -1.97 -12.02
CA ASP A 75 -20.75 -2.32 -12.39
C ASP A 75 -21.50 -2.96 -11.22
N LEU A 76 -20.82 -3.81 -10.43
CA LEU A 76 -21.35 -4.36 -9.18
C LEU A 76 -21.66 -3.27 -8.13
N ILE A 77 -20.85 -2.23 -8.01
CA ILE A 77 -21.14 -1.10 -7.11
C ILE A 77 -22.40 -0.36 -7.56
N ILE A 78 -22.55 -0.13 -8.87
CA ILE A 78 -23.69 0.62 -9.43
C ILE A 78 -24.99 -0.17 -9.38
N GLN A 79 -24.93 -1.50 -9.50
CA GLN A 79 -26.11 -2.38 -9.40
C GLN A 79 -26.74 -2.38 -8.00
N GLN A 80 -26.00 -1.98 -6.97
CA GLN A 80 -26.55 -1.84 -5.62
C GLN A 80 -27.36 -0.53 -5.54
N ASP A 81 -28.67 -0.66 -5.30
CA ASP A 81 -29.56 0.51 -5.18
C ASP A 81 -29.49 1.20 -3.81
N THR A 82 -29.32 0.42 -2.73
CA THR A 82 -29.31 0.91 -1.33
C THR A 82 -28.49 -0.01 -0.43
N ILE A 83 -27.86 0.54 0.61
CA ILE A 83 -27.09 -0.23 1.59
C ILE A 83 -27.97 -0.57 2.79
N LYS A 84 -28.38 -1.84 2.91
CA LYS A 84 -29.30 -2.30 3.96
C LYS A 84 -28.59 -2.97 5.12
N THR A 85 -27.46 -3.63 4.86
CA THR A 85 -26.72 -4.41 5.86
C THR A 85 -25.26 -3.99 5.97
N LYS A 86 -24.64 -4.31 7.12
CA LYS A 86 -23.21 -4.10 7.33
C LYS A 86 -22.38 -4.90 6.32
N ASP A 87 -22.83 -6.11 5.98
CA ASP A 87 -22.13 -6.99 5.04
C ASP A 87 -22.12 -6.40 3.63
N GLN A 88 -23.24 -5.80 3.19
CA GLN A 88 -23.31 -5.08 1.92
C GLN A 88 -22.36 -3.87 1.91
N LEU A 89 -22.33 -3.09 2.99
CA LEU A 89 -21.41 -1.95 3.12
C LEU A 89 -19.95 -2.40 3.00
N GLN A 90 -19.58 -3.48 3.67
CA GLN A 90 -18.22 -4.02 3.62
C GLN A 90 -17.88 -4.58 2.22
N LEU A 91 -18.82 -5.25 1.55
CA LEU A 91 -18.65 -5.69 0.17
C LEU A 91 -18.39 -4.50 -0.77
N ILE A 92 -19.13 -3.41 -0.63
CA ILE A 92 -18.95 -2.19 -1.43
C ILE A 92 -17.56 -1.60 -1.21
N PHE A 93 -17.09 -1.54 0.03
CA PHE A 93 -15.72 -1.08 0.32
C PHE A 93 -14.65 -1.99 -0.28
N LYS A 94 -14.85 -3.31 -0.28
CA LYS A 94 -13.96 -4.25 -0.98
C LYS A 94 -13.93 -4.02 -2.48
N LEU A 95 -15.10 -3.86 -3.11
CA LEU A 95 -15.19 -3.56 -4.54
C LEU A 95 -14.49 -2.25 -4.91
N TRP A 96 -14.60 -1.22 -4.05
CA TRP A 96 -13.83 0.01 -4.20
C TRP A 96 -12.33 -0.21 -4.06
N ASN A 97 -11.90 -1.02 -3.10
CA ASN A 97 -10.48 -1.36 -2.91
C ASN A 97 -9.91 -2.11 -4.13
N ILE A 98 -10.65 -3.09 -4.68
CA ILE A 98 -10.32 -3.78 -5.93
C ILE A 98 -10.19 -2.78 -7.06
N ARG A 99 -11.25 -1.98 -7.31
CA ARG A 99 -11.32 -1.02 -8.41
C ARG A 99 -10.11 -0.10 -8.43
N LEU A 100 -9.84 0.56 -7.30
CA LEU A 100 -8.74 1.52 -7.20
C LEU A 100 -7.37 0.84 -7.34
N THR A 101 -7.20 -0.36 -6.76
CA THR A 101 -5.98 -1.15 -6.89
C THR A 101 -5.71 -1.51 -8.36
N LEU A 102 -6.68 -2.13 -9.04
CA LEU A 102 -6.51 -2.59 -10.42
C LEU A 102 -6.27 -1.42 -11.39
N LEU A 103 -6.88 -0.25 -11.16
CA LEU A 103 -6.57 0.97 -11.91
C LEU A 103 -5.13 1.43 -11.71
N VAL A 104 -4.61 1.42 -10.46
CA VAL A 104 -3.21 1.77 -10.20
C VAL A 104 -2.27 0.80 -10.91
N ILE A 105 -2.54 -0.50 -10.80
CA ILE A 105 -1.68 -1.54 -11.37
C ILE A 105 -1.71 -1.54 -12.90
N SER A 106 -2.85 -1.23 -13.52
CA SER A 106 -2.96 -1.08 -14.98
C SER A 106 -2.33 0.21 -15.53
N GLY A 107 -1.81 1.10 -14.67
CA GLY A 107 -1.20 2.37 -15.10
C GLY A 107 -2.18 3.52 -15.24
N GLU A 108 -3.44 3.34 -14.87
CA GLU A 108 -4.50 4.35 -14.90
C GLU A 108 -4.51 5.20 -13.60
N LEU A 109 -3.33 5.68 -13.19
CA LEU A 109 -3.17 6.41 -11.92
C LEU A 109 -4.06 7.66 -11.86
N GLN A 110 -4.11 8.46 -12.92
CA GLN A 110 -4.93 9.67 -12.96
C GLN A 110 -6.41 9.37 -12.72
N LEU A 111 -6.90 8.28 -13.32
CA LEU A 111 -8.27 7.85 -13.13
C LEU A 111 -8.51 7.39 -11.69
N SER A 112 -7.62 6.55 -11.15
CA SER A 112 -7.71 6.09 -9.76
C SER A 112 -7.70 7.27 -8.78
N GLN A 113 -6.89 8.30 -9.03
CA GLN A 113 -6.87 9.53 -8.22
C GLN A 113 -8.18 10.32 -8.29
N GLN A 114 -8.81 10.42 -9.48
CA GLN A 114 -10.10 11.10 -9.63
C GLN A 114 -11.22 10.36 -8.90
N GLU A 115 -11.32 9.04 -9.08
CA GLU A 115 -12.32 8.20 -8.42
C GLU A 115 -12.13 8.23 -6.89
N SER A 116 -10.89 8.12 -6.41
CA SER A 116 -10.54 8.23 -5.00
C SER A 116 -10.96 9.57 -4.38
N LYS A 117 -10.72 10.69 -5.08
CA LYS A 117 -11.17 12.02 -4.63
C LYS A 117 -12.69 12.10 -4.49
N ARG A 118 -13.44 11.59 -5.47
CA ARG A 118 -14.90 11.57 -5.44
C ARG A 118 -15.43 10.67 -4.32
N LEU A 119 -14.85 9.48 -4.15
CA LEU A 119 -15.18 8.57 -3.07
C LEU A 119 -14.92 9.20 -1.70
N SER A 120 -13.77 9.86 -1.53
CA SER A 120 -13.44 10.59 -0.28
C SER A 120 -14.48 11.66 0.05
N ILE A 121 -14.97 12.41 -0.94
CA ILE A 121 -16.03 13.42 -0.75
C ILE A 121 -17.34 12.75 -0.33
N ALA A 122 -17.73 11.65 -0.99
CA ALA A 122 -18.95 10.91 -0.66
C ALA A 122 -18.91 10.34 0.75
N ILE A 123 -17.79 9.72 1.14
CA ILE A 123 -17.57 9.21 2.50
C ILE A 123 -17.68 10.34 3.54
N ASN A 124 -16.99 11.47 3.32
CA ASN A 124 -17.04 12.60 4.24
C ASN A 124 -18.46 13.15 4.39
N LYS A 125 -19.25 13.14 3.31
CA LYS A 125 -20.66 13.51 3.35
C LYS A 125 -21.48 12.50 4.18
N ALA A 126 -21.28 11.20 3.96
CA ALA A 126 -21.96 10.14 4.71
C ALA A 126 -21.67 10.22 6.21
N VAL A 127 -20.41 10.39 6.61
CA VAL A 127 -19.99 10.53 8.01
C VAL A 127 -20.64 11.75 8.66
N ARG A 128 -20.66 12.91 7.98
CA ARG A 128 -21.33 14.12 8.49
C ARG A 128 -22.84 13.98 8.62
N LEU A 129 -23.48 13.18 7.77
CA LEU A 129 -24.91 12.89 7.86
C LEU A 129 -25.25 11.98 9.05
N LYS A 130 -24.32 11.10 9.45
CA LYS A 130 -24.45 10.24 10.64
C LYS A 130 -24.42 11.06 11.94
N GLU A 131 -23.66 12.15 11.99
CA GLU A 131 -23.47 12.97 13.19
C GLU A 131 -23.72 14.48 12.94
N PRO A 132 -24.97 14.91 12.70
CA PRO A 132 -25.28 16.30 12.32
C PRO A 132 -25.02 17.33 13.43
N ASN A 133 -24.81 16.91 14.68
CA ASN A 133 -24.73 17.77 15.87
C ASN A 133 -23.31 17.99 16.43
N LEU A 134 -22.24 17.61 15.71
CA LEU A 134 -20.87 18.01 16.10
C LEU A 134 -20.71 19.53 15.97
N ASN A 135 -20.86 20.21 17.10
CA ASN A 135 -20.74 21.66 17.25
C ASN A 135 -19.44 22.18 16.61
N LYS A 136 -19.58 23.10 15.64
CA LYS A 136 -18.48 23.70 14.87
C LYS A 136 -17.45 24.51 15.71
N ASN A 137 -17.65 24.71 17.01
CA ASN A 137 -16.98 25.78 17.77
C ASN A 137 -16.33 25.40 19.10
N LEU A 138 -16.22 24.12 19.50
CA LEU A 138 -15.54 23.78 20.76
C LEU A 138 -14.63 22.57 20.55
N VAL A 139 -13.32 22.84 20.52
CA VAL A 139 -12.21 21.88 20.35
C VAL A 139 -12.15 21.31 18.93
N PRO A 140 -10.97 21.11 18.30
CA PRO A 140 -10.88 20.16 17.20
C PRO A 140 -11.22 18.79 17.78
N SER A 141 -12.52 18.48 17.84
CA SER A 141 -12.97 17.11 18.00
C SER A 141 -12.20 16.30 16.98
N ASN A 142 -11.65 15.19 17.44
CA ASN A 142 -10.85 14.24 16.67
C ASN A 142 -11.73 13.63 15.56
N VAL A 143 -12.11 14.42 14.56
CA VAL A 143 -12.90 13.99 13.42
C VAL A 143 -11.99 13.07 12.65
N SER A 144 -12.13 11.76 12.88
CA SER A 144 -11.56 10.78 11.98
C SER A 144 -12.07 11.13 10.58
N ILE A 145 -11.14 11.39 9.67
CA ILE A 145 -11.45 11.83 8.29
C ILE A 145 -12.29 10.75 7.57
N PHE A 146 -12.29 9.54 8.12
CA PHE A 146 -13.06 8.39 7.70
C PHE A 146 -13.69 7.73 8.94
N GLY A 147 -15.01 7.48 8.91
CA GLY A 147 -15.70 6.77 9.98
C GLY A 147 -15.11 5.38 10.28
N ASP A 148 -15.43 4.84 11.46
CA ASP A 148 -14.93 3.53 11.94
C ASP A 148 -15.33 2.35 11.03
N ASP A 149 -16.41 2.51 10.26
CA ASP A 149 -16.97 1.47 9.40
C ASP A 149 -16.10 1.16 8.16
N ILE A 150 -15.14 2.03 7.84
CA ILE A 150 -14.33 1.93 6.61
C ILE A 150 -13.05 1.14 6.90
N PRO A 151 -12.71 0.13 6.09
CA PRO A 151 -11.45 -0.61 6.21
C PRO A 151 -10.23 0.30 6.14
N LEU A 152 -9.23 0.04 6.99
CA LEU A 152 -8.02 0.86 7.06
C LEU A 152 -7.19 0.76 5.78
N SER A 153 -7.25 -0.37 5.08
CA SER A 153 -6.67 -0.61 3.76
C SER A 153 -7.17 0.43 2.75
N LEU A 154 -8.49 0.60 2.67
CA LEU A 154 -9.16 1.55 1.81
C LEU A 154 -8.90 3.00 2.25
N LYS A 155 -8.91 3.30 3.55
CA LYS A 155 -8.55 4.64 4.07
C LYS A 155 -7.16 5.05 3.58
N ILE A 156 -6.16 4.19 3.76
CA ILE A 156 -4.78 4.43 3.36
C ILE A 156 -4.68 4.60 1.83
N LEU A 157 -5.34 3.73 1.06
CA LEU A 157 -5.35 3.82 -0.40
C LEU A 157 -5.98 5.15 -0.88
N ILE A 158 -7.10 5.57 -0.29
CA ILE A 158 -7.74 6.86 -0.62
C ILE A 158 -6.81 8.02 -0.29
N ILE A 159 -6.17 8.02 0.89
CA ILE A 159 -5.25 9.08 1.29
C ILE A 159 -4.08 9.21 0.32
N ARG A 160 -3.49 8.07 -0.08
CA ARG A 160 -2.39 8.02 -1.07
C ARG A 160 -2.82 8.57 -2.41
N LEU A 161 -3.97 8.15 -2.93
CA LEU A 161 -4.46 8.57 -4.25
C LEU A 161 -5.01 10.00 -4.28
N LYS A 162 -5.58 10.51 -3.17
CA LYS A 162 -6.02 11.90 -3.07
C LYS A 162 -4.84 12.86 -3.12
N SER A 163 -3.71 12.45 -2.56
CA SER A 163 -2.49 13.23 -2.44
C SER A 163 -1.65 13.07 -3.71
N ILE A 164 -1.64 14.08 -4.59
CA ILE A 164 -0.74 14.05 -5.75
C ILE A 164 0.69 14.25 -5.25
N GLY A 165 1.47 13.17 -5.21
CA GLY A 165 2.87 13.16 -4.79
C GLY A 165 3.08 13.35 -3.28
N PRO A 166 4.35 13.41 -2.85
CA PRO A 166 4.69 13.58 -1.45
C PRO A 166 4.33 15.00 -0.96
N ASN A 167 3.23 15.12 -0.20
CA ASN A 167 2.71 16.39 0.28
C ASN A 167 2.68 16.44 1.82
N ILE A 168 2.68 17.65 2.40
CA ILE A 168 2.42 17.88 3.83
C ILE A 168 1.04 17.31 4.20
N THR A 169 0.03 17.44 3.34
CA THR A 169 -1.30 16.86 3.57
C THR A 169 -1.25 15.36 3.81
N LEU A 170 -0.43 14.62 3.06
CA LEU A 170 -0.24 13.19 3.23
C LEU A 170 0.37 12.87 4.61
N SER A 171 1.38 13.63 5.02
CA SER A 171 1.99 13.51 6.36
C SER A 171 0.99 13.78 7.48
N THR A 172 0.14 14.81 7.33
CA THR A 172 -0.89 15.15 8.32
C THR A 172 -1.94 14.04 8.44
N GLU A 173 -2.41 13.50 7.32
CA GLU A 173 -3.40 12.41 7.29
C GLU A 173 -2.84 11.13 7.93
N TYR A 174 -1.58 10.76 7.65
CA TYR A 174 -0.93 9.64 8.34
C TYR A 174 -0.74 9.88 9.83
N TYR A 175 -0.41 11.11 10.23
CA TYR A 175 -0.29 11.45 11.66
C TYR A 175 -1.63 11.28 12.39
N LEU A 176 -2.75 11.67 11.76
CA LEU A 176 -4.08 11.48 12.35
C LEU A 176 -4.41 9.99 12.53
N ILE A 177 -4.10 9.14 11.55
CA ILE A 177 -4.27 7.69 11.68
C ILE A 177 -3.38 7.13 12.79
N LEU A 178 -2.11 7.55 12.85
CA LEU A 178 -1.20 7.13 13.92
C LEU A 178 -1.71 7.53 15.30
N TRP A 179 -2.23 8.74 15.43
CA TRP A 179 -2.81 9.22 16.67
C TRP A 179 -4.00 8.37 17.09
N GLU A 180 -4.93 8.10 16.16
CA GLU A 180 -6.10 7.25 16.40
C GLU A 180 -5.71 5.85 16.87
N LEU A 181 -4.75 5.21 16.17
CA LEU A 181 -4.25 3.90 16.56
C LEU A 181 -3.55 3.91 17.92
N ARG A 182 -2.80 4.96 18.25
CA ARG A 182 -2.16 5.10 19.57
C ARG A 182 -3.18 5.27 20.69
N GLN A 183 -4.27 6.00 20.47
CA GLN A 183 -5.34 6.08 21.45
C GLN A 183 -5.97 4.70 21.68
N ARG A 184 -6.28 3.96 20.60
CA ARG A 184 -6.78 2.58 20.71
C ARG A 184 -5.79 1.65 21.41
N PHE A 185 -4.49 1.80 21.19
CA PHE A 185 -3.45 1.01 21.85
C PHE A 185 -3.50 1.15 23.38
N LEU A 186 -3.79 2.36 23.87
CA LEU A 186 -3.91 2.66 25.30
C LEU A 186 -5.23 2.13 25.87
N ASP A 187 -6.32 2.20 25.09
CA ASP A 187 -7.67 1.89 25.56
C ASP A 187 -8.04 0.39 25.44
N GLN A 188 -7.47 -0.33 24.46
CA GLN A 188 -7.85 -1.72 24.12
C GLN A 188 -6.70 -2.71 24.40
N VAL A 189 -6.58 -3.16 25.65
CA VAL A 189 -5.53 -4.09 26.11
C VAL A 189 -5.47 -5.40 25.29
N ASN A 190 -6.62 -5.88 24.80
CA ASN A 190 -6.69 -7.15 24.06
C ASN A 190 -6.29 -7.06 22.57
N GLU A 191 -6.12 -5.84 22.02
CA GLU A 191 -5.83 -5.60 20.60
C GLU A 191 -4.43 -4.99 20.38
N GLN A 192 -3.61 -4.92 21.43
CA GLN A 192 -2.32 -4.22 21.40
C GLN A 192 -1.35 -4.74 20.34
N ASP A 193 -1.25 -6.06 20.15
CA ASP A 193 -0.36 -6.65 19.14
C ASP A 193 -0.81 -6.31 17.71
N GLU A 194 -2.12 -6.34 17.45
CA GLU A 194 -2.69 -5.97 16.14
C GLU A 194 -2.47 -4.48 15.86
N ILE A 195 -2.70 -3.63 16.87
CA ILE A 195 -2.50 -2.19 16.74
C ILE A 195 -1.02 -1.85 16.56
N GLN A 196 -0.12 -2.50 17.30
CA GLN A 196 1.33 -2.36 17.15
C GLN A 196 1.75 -2.66 15.70
N LEU A 197 1.24 -3.73 15.13
CA LEU A 197 1.54 -4.11 13.77
C LEU A 197 1.01 -3.10 12.73
N LYS A 198 -0.20 -2.55 12.95
CA LYS A 198 -0.74 -1.46 12.13
C LYS A 198 0.16 -0.21 12.19
N LEU A 199 0.72 0.10 13.36
CA LEU A 199 1.69 1.19 13.53
C LEU A 199 3.00 0.90 12.78
N GLU A 200 3.51 -0.33 12.84
CA GLU A 200 4.71 -0.76 12.11
C GLU A 200 4.51 -0.64 10.59
N ILE A 201 3.36 -1.07 10.08
CA ILE A 201 3.04 -0.94 8.65
C ILE A 201 2.96 0.54 8.24
N LEU A 202 2.28 1.38 9.02
CA LEU A 202 2.20 2.82 8.73
C LEU A 202 3.57 3.51 8.78
N SER A 203 4.50 3.00 9.58
CA SER A 203 5.86 3.55 9.64
C SER A 203 6.57 3.49 8.27
N TYR A 204 6.35 2.45 7.47
CA TYR A 204 6.90 2.34 6.11
C TYR A 204 6.28 3.36 5.15
N SER A 205 4.98 3.62 5.30
CA SER A 205 4.29 4.67 4.52
C SER A 205 4.82 6.08 4.83
N ILE A 206 5.18 6.33 6.09
CA ILE A 206 5.80 7.60 6.50
C ILE A 206 7.24 7.66 6.00
N ALA A 207 8.00 6.57 6.17
CA ALA A 207 9.37 6.46 5.69
C ALA A 207 9.45 6.72 4.18
N SER A 208 8.59 6.10 3.38
CA SER A 208 8.58 6.28 1.93
C SER A 208 8.28 7.74 1.54
N ASN A 209 7.36 8.40 2.23
CA ASN A 209 7.07 9.82 2.01
C ASN A 209 8.27 10.72 2.38
N LEU A 210 8.96 10.46 3.50
CA LEU A 210 10.17 11.20 3.89
C LEU A 210 11.30 11.01 2.87
N ILE A 211 11.49 9.77 2.40
CA ILE A 211 12.48 9.43 1.35
C ILE A 211 12.15 10.15 0.04
N ALA A 212 10.89 10.15 -0.37
CA ALA A 212 10.43 10.84 -1.58
C ALA A 212 10.66 12.36 -1.50
N LYS A 213 10.46 12.97 -0.32
CA LYS A 213 10.78 14.40 -0.07
C LYS A 213 12.27 14.68 0.15
N ARG A 214 13.10 13.65 0.22
CA ARG A 214 14.53 13.74 0.59
C ARG A 214 14.75 14.31 2.00
N GLU A 215 13.79 14.12 2.90
CA GLU A 215 13.88 14.49 4.32
C GLU A 215 14.64 13.42 5.11
N TYR A 216 15.85 13.07 4.65
CA TYR A 216 16.63 11.95 5.15
C TYR A 216 16.99 12.08 6.63
N SER A 217 17.29 13.29 7.11
CA SER A 217 17.59 13.50 8.53
C SER A 217 16.38 13.18 9.42
N THR A 218 15.18 13.60 9.02
CA THR A 218 13.93 13.29 9.73
C THR A 218 13.68 11.79 9.75
N PHE A 219 13.90 11.11 8.62
CA PHE A 219 13.81 9.66 8.55
C PHE A 219 14.78 8.98 9.52
N LEU A 220 16.05 9.40 9.57
CA LEU A 220 17.05 8.79 10.44
C LEU A 220 16.72 8.99 11.93
N THR A 221 16.18 10.15 12.31
CA THR A 221 15.67 10.36 13.67
C THR A 221 14.48 9.45 13.98
N GLN A 222 13.56 9.26 13.02
CA GLN A 222 12.46 8.31 13.18
C GLN A 222 12.98 6.87 13.33
N ALA A 223 13.92 6.46 12.49
CA ALA A 223 14.54 5.13 12.53
C ALA A 223 15.23 4.89 13.87
N ASP A 224 16.04 5.85 14.33
CA ASP A 224 16.74 5.77 15.62
C ASP A 224 15.75 5.64 16.80
N SER A 225 14.67 6.41 16.78
CA SER A 225 13.60 6.30 17.79
C SER A 225 12.96 4.91 17.81
N ILE A 226 12.72 4.31 16.65
CA ILE A 226 12.14 2.96 16.53
C ILE A 226 13.12 1.90 17.01
N ILE A 227 14.36 1.93 16.50
CA ILE A 227 15.41 0.95 16.80
C ILE A 227 15.68 0.92 18.31
N ASN A 228 15.88 2.09 18.92
CA ASN A 228 16.20 2.18 20.35
C ASN A 228 15.03 1.75 21.24
N THR A 229 13.78 1.98 20.81
CA THR A 229 12.60 1.53 21.58
C THR A 229 12.49 0.01 21.57
N ILE A 230 12.71 -0.64 20.42
CA ILE A 230 12.60 -2.09 20.29
C ILE A 230 13.75 -2.79 21.04
N GLN A 231 14.97 -2.24 20.98
CA GLN A 231 16.13 -2.81 21.69
C GLN A 231 16.02 -2.74 23.22
N GLN A 232 15.20 -1.83 23.75
CA GLN A 232 14.97 -1.68 25.20
C GLN A 232 13.87 -2.62 25.75
N GLN A 233 13.15 -3.33 24.87
CA GLN A 233 12.05 -4.21 25.23
C GLN A 233 12.42 -5.68 24.96
N ASP A 234 11.77 -6.62 25.65
CA ASP A 234 11.81 -8.04 25.28
C ASP A 234 11.10 -8.22 23.93
N SER A 235 11.86 -8.05 22.84
CA SER A 235 11.30 -7.91 21.50
C SER A 235 10.84 -9.26 20.94
N SER A 236 9.63 -9.29 20.37
CA SER A 236 9.15 -10.43 19.60
C SER A 236 9.96 -10.63 18.31
N ILE A 237 9.94 -11.83 17.73
CA ILE A 237 10.64 -12.13 16.46
C ILE A 237 10.20 -11.17 15.34
N LEU A 238 8.91 -10.82 15.29
CA LEU A 238 8.38 -9.87 14.31
C LEU A 238 8.95 -8.46 14.50
N GLN A 239 9.06 -8.00 15.76
CA GLN A 239 9.68 -6.72 16.09
C GLN A 239 11.17 -6.69 15.75
N THR A 240 11.88 -7.80 15.97
CA THR A 240 13.28 -7.96 15.54
C THR A 240 13.40 -7.87 14.01
N GLN A 241 12.52 -8.54 13.26
CA GLN A 241 12.51 -8.45 11.80
C GLN A 241 12.17 -7.05 11.29
N PHE A 242 11.26 -6.35 11.97
CA PHE A 242 10.91 -4.97 11.67
C PHE A 242 12.10 -4.02 11.94
N ASN A 243 12.78 -4.20 13.09
CA ASN A 243 14.00 -3.47 13.44
C ASN A 243 15.10 -3.64 12.38
N ASP A 244 15.35 -4.87 11.93
CA ASP A 244 16.36 -5.16 10.90
C ASP A 244 16.02 -4.49 9.55
N LYS A 245 14.74 -4.49 9.16
CA LYS A 245 14.27 -3.82 7.92
C LYS A 245 14.47 -2.31 7.99
N ILE A 246 14.12 -1.67 9.11
CA ILE A 246 14.31 -0.23 9.31
C ILE A 246 15.80 0.13 9.38
N SER A 247 16.62 -0.70 10.04
CA SER A 247 18.06 -0.52 10.13
C SER A 247 18.72 -0.54 8.76
N ILE A 248 18.32 -1.46 7.86
CA ILE A 248 18.85 -1.49 6.50
C ILE A 248 18.43 -0.27 5.68
N LEU A 249 17.19 0.21 5.82
CA LEU A 249 16.79 1.48 5.20
C LEU A 249 17.65 2.64 5.71
N ALA A 250 17.97 2.68 7.00
CA ALA A 250 18.84 3.69 7.60
C ALA A 250 20.30 3.59 7.11
N VAL A 251 20.85 2.39 6.92
CA VAL A 251 22.16 2.16 6.29
C VAL A 251 22.18 2.77 4.88
N LEU A 252 21.21 2.41 4.04
CA LEU A 252 21.14 2.89 2.65
C LEU A 252 20.97 4.41 2.57
N ILE A 253 20.17 5.01 3.45
CA ILE A 253 19.96 6.46 3.48
C ILE A 253 21.19 7.20 4.00
N SER A 254 21.90 6.63 4.97
CA SER A 254 23.17 7.19 5.49
C SER A 254 24.23 7.23 4.38
N PHE A 255 24.33 6.17 3.58
CA PHE A 255 25.18 6.16 2.39
C PHE A 255 24.77 7.19 1.33
N ILE A 256 23.47 7.38 1.05
CA ILE A 256 23.00 8.43 0.15
C ILE A 256 23.40 9.83 0.64
N LYS A 257 23.38 10.05 1.97
CA LYS A 257 23.88 11.29 2.58
C LYS A 257 25.40 11.43 2.57
N GLY A 258 26.14 10.35 2.30
CA GLY A 258 27.60 10.30 2.33
C GLY A 258 28.18 10.16 3.75
N ASP A 259 27.40 9.63 4.70
CA ASP A 259 27.80 9.45 6.10
C ASP A 259 28.06 7.96 6.38
N TRP A 260 29.33 7.55 6.29
CA TRP A 260 29.73 6.16 6.45
C TRP A 260 29.71 5.71 7.91
N ASP A 261 30.13 6.57 8.83
CA ASP A 261 30.13 6.26 10.26
C ASP A 261 28.72 5.98 10.75
N LEU A 262 27.75 6.78 10.30
CA LEU A 262 26.35 6.57 10.60
C LEU A 262 25.78 5.31 9.93
N ALA A 263 26.22 4.98 8.71
CA ALA A 263 25.83 3.73 8.06
C ALA A 263 26.33 2.51 8.84
N ASN A 264 27.59 2.53 9.31
CA ASN A 264 28.15 1.46 10.14
C ASN A 264 27.40 1.34 11.47
N TYR A 265 27.07 2.48 12.12
CA TYR A 265 26.26 2.49 13.33
C TYR A 265 24.93 1.73 13.15
N TYR A 266 24.19 1.99 12.07
CA TYR A 266 22.93 1.28 11.82
C TYR A 266 23.12 -0.16 11.38
N PHE A 267 24.24 -0.48 10.71
CA PHE A 267 24.55 -1.86 10.34
C PHE A 267 24.79 -2.74 11.57
N GLU A 268 25.46 -2.21 12.60
CA GLU A 268 25.66 -2.90 13.88
C GLU A 268 24.33 -3.16 14.64
N LYS A 269 23.25 -2.47 14.29
CA LYS A 269 21.92 -2.66 14.88
C LYS A 269 21.15 -3.84 14.27
N ILE A 270 21.66 -4.43 13.19
CA ILE A 270 21.06 -5.60 12.55
C ILE A 270 21.38 -6.85 13.37
N SER A 271 20.34 -7.62 13.67
CA SER A 271 20.38 -8.69 14.67
C SER A 271 21.34 -9.84 14.31
N THR A 272 21.36 -10.25 13.03
CA THR A 272 22.24 -11.33 12.54
C THR A 272 22.65 -11.11 11.07
N MET A 273 23.78 -11.71 10.67
CA MET A 273 24.22 -11.72 9.26
C MET A 273 23.26 -12.50 8.35
N GLU A 274 22.56 -13.50 8.90
CA GLU A 274 21.49 -14.20 8.17
C GLU A 274 20.31 -13.26 7.89
N SER A 275 19.92 -12.46 8.89
CA SER A 275 18.86 -11.46 8.72
C SER A 275 19.25 -10.42 7.66
N PHE A 276 20.49 -9.92 7.71
CA PHE A 276 21.05 -9.05 6.68
C PHE A 276 20.89 -9.68 5.29
N THR A 277 21.39 -10.90 5.09
CA THR A 277 21.32 -11.62 3.81
C THR A 277 19.89 -11.76 3.31
N ASN A 278 18.92 -12.05 4.19
CA ASN A 278 17.52 -12.17 3.81
C ASN A 278 16.90 -10.83 3.38
N LYS A 279 17.29 -9.71 3.98
CA LYS A 279 16.82 -8.39 3.55
C LYS A 279 17.52 -7.90 2.29
N ILE A 280 18.76 -8.31 2.05
CA ILE A 280 19.46 -8.10 0.79
C ILE A 280 18.71 -8.79 -0.35
N LYS A 281 18.22 -10.02 -0.18
CA LYS A 281 17.36 -10.67 -1.20
C LYS A 281 16.12 -9.84 -1.55
N SER A 282 15.51 -9.19 -0.56
CA SER A 282 14.40 -8.26 -0.82
C SER A 282 14.85 -7.06 -1.67
N LEU A 283 16.03 -6.51 -1.42
CA LEU A 283 16.61 -5.44 -2.23
C LEU A 283 16.96 -5.93 -3.65
N GLU A 284 17.53 -7.11 -3.79
CA GLU A 284 17.85 -7.73 -5.09
C GLU A 284 16.58 -7.90 -5.93
N TYR A 285 15.50 -8.39 -5.34
CA TYR A 285 14.20 -8.48 -6.01
C TYR A 285 13.72 -7.12 -6.54
N ILE A 286 13.83 -6.05 -5.74
CA ILE A 286 13.46 -4.70 -6.18
C ILE A 286 14.37 -4.19 -7.29
N LEU A 287 15.68 -4.42 -7.20
CA LEU A 287 16.64 -4.02 -8.23
C LEU A 287 16.42 -4.75 -9.57
N GLN A 288 15.82 -5.94 -9.55
CA GLN A 288 15.46 -6.69 -10.76
C GLN A 288 14.13 -6.24 -11.38
N THR A 289 13.23 -5.69 -10.56
CA THR A 289 11.84 -5.41 -10.97
C THR A 289 11.54 -3.93 -11.18
N VAL A 290 12.36 -3.03 -10.61
CA VAL A 290 12.12 -1.59 -10.64
C VAL A 290 13.33 -0.85 -11.22
N ASP A 291 13.09 -0.09 -12.28
CA ASP A 291 14.13 0.76 -12.87
C ASP A 291 14.48 1.95 -11.97
N PRO A 292 15.78 2.20 -11.68
CA PRO A 292 16.19 3.36 -10.92
C PRO A 292 16.00 4.66 -11.71
N VAL A 293 15.74 5.76 -10.99
CA VAL A 293 15.67 7.10 -11.57
C VAL A 293 17.07 7.72 -11.61
N LEU A 294 17.72 7.67 -12.77
CA LEU A 294 19.10 8.13 -12.95
C LEU A 294 19.18 9.66 -13.03
N ASP A 295 20.20 10.26 -12.41
CA ASP A 295 20.48 11.69 -12.56
C ASP A 295 21.18 11.92 -13.92
N PRO A 296 20.58 12.68 -14.85
CA PRO A 296 21.17 12.99 -16.16
C PRO A 296 22.51 13.74 -16.07
N LYS A 297 22.79 14.42 -14.94
CA LYS A 297 24.07 15.12 -14.73
C LYS A 297 25.21 14.17 -14.40
N ARG A 298 24.93 13.05 -13.73
CA ARG A 298 25.92 12.05 -13.31
C ARG A 298 26.06 10.87 -14.28
N THR A 299 25.10 10.66 -15.18
CA THR A 299 25.15 9.60 -16.20
C THR A 299 26.03 9.94 -17.40
N LYS A 300 26.38 11.21 -17.60
CA LYS A 300 27.34 11.62 -18.66
C LYS A 300 28.75 11.01 -18.49
N THR A 301 29.08 10.52 -17.30
CA THR A 301 30.39 9.94 -16.99
C THR A 301 30.47 8.42 -17.09
N ASN A 302 29.35 7.69 -17.25
CA ASN A 302 29.37 6.22 -17.45
C ASN A 302 28.10 5.73 -18.17
N PRO A 303 28.16 5.51 -19.50
CA PRO A 303 27.01 5.08 -20.30
C PRO A 303 26.68 3.57 -20.19
N GLU A 304 27.51 2.75 -19.54
CA GLU A 304 27.39 1.28 -19.50
C GLU A 304 26.55 0.74 -18.32
N ILE A 305 25.76 1.58 -17.65
CA ILE A 305 24.91 1.21 -16.50
C ILE A 305 23.69 0.33 -16.93
N LYS A 306 23.74 -0.35 -18.08
CA LYS A 306 22.67 -1.25 -18.55
C LYS A 306 23.04 -2.74 -18.61
N GLU A 307 24.24 -3.14 -18.19
CA GLU A 307 24.54 -4.56 -18.06
C GLU A 307 23.86 -5.17 -16.82
N SER A 308 23.34 -6.39 -17.02
CA SER A 308 22.64 -7.20 -16.03
C SER A 308 23.44 -7.30 -14.74
N ILE A 309 22.90 -6.76 -13.65
CA ILE A 309 23.54 -6.79 -12.35
C ILE A 309 23.71 -8.26 -11.93
N ASN A 310 24.96 -8.69 -11.72
CA ASN A 310 25.22 -9.97 -11.06
C ASN A 310 24.97 -9.78 -9.56
N LEU A 311 23.69 -9.74 -9.19
CA LEU A 311 23.20 -9.43 -7.84
C LEU A 311 23.65 -10.44 -6.78
N ASN A 312 24.08 -11.63 -7.20
CA ASN A 312 24.56 -12.72 -6.34
C ASN A 312 25.83 -12.41 -5.51
N ASN A 313 26.34 -11.18 -5.56
CA ASN A 313 27.59 -10.76 -4.94
C ASN A 313 27.46 -9.74 -3.80
N ILE A 314 26.25 -9.28 -3.43
CA ILE A 314 26.11 -8.35 -2.29
C ILE A 314 26.31 -9.13 -0.98
N LYS A 315 27.54 -9.12 -0.45
CA LYS A 315 27.92 -9.85 0.78
C LYS A 315 28.32 -8.91 1.90
N THR A 316 28.71 -7.69 1.57
CA THR A 316 29.30 -6.73 2.49
C THR A 316 28.56 -5.39 2.44
N ILE A 317 28.80 -4.55 3.45
CA ILE A 317 28.29 -3.19 3.49
C ILE A 317 28.92 -2.31 2.39
N ASP A 318 30.15 -2.63 1.96
CA ASP A 318 30.86 -1.93 0.89
C ASP A 318 30.20 -2.18 -0.47
N ASP A 319 29.67 -3.39 -0.71
CA ASP A 319 28.92 -3.70 -1.93
C ASP A 319 27.67 -2.82 -2.05
N LEU A 320 26.99 -2.54 -0.93
CA LEU A 320 25.84 -1.62 -0.90
C LEU A 320 26.24 -0.19 -1.23
N PHE A 321 27.39 0.25 -0.73
CA PHE A 321 27.91 1.59 -0.99
C PHE A 321 28.22 1.78 -2.47
N GLU A 322 28.85 0.80 -3.13
CA GLU A 322 29.13 0.87 -4.57
C GLU A 322 27.83 0.92 -5.40
N LEU A 323 26.79 0.18 -5.03
CA LEU A 323 25.48 0.27 -5.69
C LEU A 323 24.83 1.67 -5.60
N ILE A 324 25.03 2.38 -4.48
CA ILE A 324 24.53 3.76 -4.31
C ILE A 324 25.35 4.74 -5.15
N LYS A 325 26.68 4.58 -5.15
CA LYS A 325 27.61 5.39 -5.94
C LYS A 325 27.32 5.26 -7.45
N ASP A 326 26.99 4.05 -7.89
CA ASP A 326 26.58 3.75 -9.27
C ASP A 326 25.13 4.18 -9.60
N GLN A 327 24.42 4.82 -8.65
CA GLN A 327 23.01 5.21 -8.78
C GLN A 327 22.06 4.06 -9.10
N ARG A 328 22.42 2.84 -8.73
CA ARG A 328 21.52 1.69 -8.78
C ARG A 328 20.45 1.79 -7.70
N ILE A 329 20.85 2.25 -6.52
CA ILE A 329 19.92 2.50 -5.41
C ILE A 329 19.56 3.98 -5.41
N THR A 330 18.32 4.28 -5.78
CA THR A 330 17.77 5.64 -5.84
C THR A 330 16.60 5.79 -4.87
N GLY A 331 16.08 7.01 -4.70
CA GLY A 331 14.87 7.22 -3.89
C GLY A 331 13.69 6.34 -4.32
N ARG A 332 13.53 6.07 -5.63
CA ARG A 332 12.49 5.16 -6.15
C ARG A 332 12.68 3.72 -5.66
N ILE A 333 13.92 3.23 -5.69
CA ILE A 333 14.27 1.89 -5.19
C ILE A 333 13.99 1.81 -3.69
N LEU A 334 14.39 2.82 -2.91
CA LEU A 334 14.13 2.85 -1.47
C LEU A 334 12.63 2.90 -1.15
N CYS A 335 11.85 3.73 -1.86
CA CYS A 335 10.40 3.75 -1.70
C CYS A 335 9.76 2.40 -2.06
N SER A 336 10.24 1.74 -3.11
CA SER A 336 9.76 0.40 -3.51
C SER A 336 10.15 -0.67 -2.49
N LEU A 337 11.33 -0.53 -1.86
CA LEU A 337 11.76 -1.40 -0.77
C LEU A 337 10.90 -1.21 0.48
N CYS A 338 10.55 0.03 0.85
CA CYS A 338 9.57 0.29 1.91
C CYS A 338 8.23 -0.38 1.62
N ALA A 339 7.73 -0.26 0.38
CA ALA A 339 6.48 -0.87 -0.04
C ALA A 339 6.54 -2.39 0.08
N TYR A 340 7.65 -2.99 -0.37
CA TYR A 340 7.85 -4.43 -0.29
C TYR A 340 7.93 -4.93 1.15
N PHE A 341 8.62 -4.20 2.03
CA PHE A 341 8.69 -4.53 3.46
C PHE A 341 7.35 -4.42 4.18
N GLU A 342 6.55 -3.41 3.84
CA GLU A 342 5.15 -3.25 4.27
C GLU A 342 4.29 -4.44 3.84
N LEU A 343 4.36 -4.81 2.55
CA LEU A 343 3.57 -5.91 1.99
C LEU A 343 4.00 -7.27 2.54
N GLN A 344 5.30 -7.49 2.76
CA GLN A 344 5.80 -8.68 3.43
C GLN A 344 5.23 -8.80 4.85
N LEU A 345 5.22 -7.70 5.60
CA LEU A 345 4.70 -7.68 6.97
C LEU A 345 3.19 -8.00 6.99
N ARG A 346 2.42 -7.46 6.05
CA ARG A 346 1.01 -7.83 5.85
C ARG A 346 0.84 -9.33 5.53
N SER A 347 1.70 -9.86 4.65
CA SER A 347 1.62 -11.25 4.18
C SER A 347 2.01 -12.29 5.23
N SER A 348 3.00 -12.01 6.07
CA SER A 348 3.48 -12.94 7.10
C SER A 348 2.44 -13.32 8.16
N LEU A 349 1.37 -12.53 8.29
CA LEU A 349 0.25 -12.83 9.18
C LEU A 349 -0.95 -13.47 8.48
N SER A 350 -1.05 -13.32 7.15
CA SER A 350 -2.11 -13.96 6.36
C SER A 350 -2.04 -15.49 6.36
N SER A 351 -0.88 -16.05 6.70
CA SER A 351 -0.67 -17.50 6.87
C SER A 351 -1.22 -18.04 8.20
N SER A 352 -1.48 -17.20 9.20
CA SER A 352 -2.05 -17.61 10.51
C SER A 352 -3.51 -17.23 10.68
N SER A 353 -3.99 -16.22 9.95
CA SER A 353 -5.39 -15.80 9.88
C SER A 353 -5.67 -15.38 8.45
N THR A 354 -6.69 -15.94 7.81
CA THR A 354 -7.02 -15.80 6.37
C THR A 354 -7.41 -14.39 5.91
N ASN A 355 -7.26 -13.36 6.75
CA ASN A 355 -7.70 -11.99 6.51
C ASN A 355 -6.54 -10.99 6.65
N ASP A 356 -6.49 -9.98 5.77
CA ASP A 356 -5.62 -8.81 5.94
C ASP A 356 -6.01 -8.07 7.22
N LEU A 357 -5.03 -7.74 8.07
CA LEU A 357 -5.20 -7.02 9.34
C LEU A 357 -5.89 -5.66 9.17
N PHE A 358 -5.91 -5.14 7.95
CA PHE A 358 -6.57 -3.89 7.61
C PHE A 358 -8.01 -4.01 7.12
N GLU A 359 -8.49 -5.23 6.90
CA GLU A 359 -9.88 -5.54 6.54
C GLU A 359 -10.62 -5.99 7.80
N SER A 360 -11.62 -5.23 8.24
CA SER A 360 -12.39 -5.56 9.44
C SER A 360 -13.56 -6.49 9.12
N SER A 361 -13.54 -7.69 9.72
CA SER A 361 -14.76 -8.43 10.13
C SER A 361 -15.75 -8.92 9.06
N LEU A 362 -15.27 -9.44 7.92
CA LEU A 362 -16.08 -10.37 7.12
C LEU A 362 -15.44 -11.76 7.11
N ASN A 363 -16.31 -12.77 7.21
CA ASN A 363 -16.05 -14.21 7.33
C ASN A 363 -14.71 -14.72 6.79
N ASP A 364 -14.12 -15.64 7.55
CA ASP A 364 -12.87 -16.43 7.47
C ASP A 364 -12.29 -16.90 6.11
N ASN A 365 -12.72 -16.42 4.95
CA ASN A 365 -12.15 -16.81 3.65
C ASN A 365 -12.21 -15.66 2.64
N ASP A 366 -11.55 -14.55 2.93
CA ASP A 366 -11.46 -13.44 1.97
C ASP A 366 -10.29 -13.65 0.99
N GLU A 367 -10.39 -14.75 0.25
CA GLU A 367 -9.45 -15.17 -0.80
C GLU A 367 -9.10 -14.02 -1.73
N LEU A 368 -10.07 -13.16 -2.04
CA LEU A 368 -9.88 -11.94 -2.84
C LEU A 368 -8.80 -11.01 -2.26
N THR A 369 -8.84 -10.75 -0.96
CA THR A 369 -7.91 -9.83 -0.30
C THR A 369 -6.49 -10.39 -0.33
N ALA A 370 -6.33 -11.70 -0.14
CA ALA A 370 -5.05 -12.38 -0.31
C ALA A 370 -4.53 -12.29 -1.75
N GLU A 371 -5.42 -12.44 -2.74
CA GLU A 371 -5.05 -12.32 -4.15
C GLU A 371 -4.69 -10.88 -4.56
N LEU A 372 -5.36 -9.86 -4.00
CA LEU A 372 -4.97 -8.46 -4.18
C LEU A 372 -3.59 -8.17 -3.57
N LEU A 373 -3.29 -8.74 -2.41
CA LEU A 373 -1.98 -8.59 -1.78
C LEU A 373 -0.86 -9.17 -2.66
N LYS A 374 -1.11 -10.30 -3.34
CA LYS A 374 -0.17 -10.88 -4.32
C LYS A 374 0.06 -9.94 -5.50
N ILE A 375 -0.98 -9.27 -6.01
CA ILE A 375 -0.83 -8.26 -7.08
C ILE A 375 0.10 -7.13 -6.63
N TRP A 376 -0.11 -6.62 -5.41
CA TRP A 376 0.74 -5.57 -4.84
C TRP A 376 2.19 -6.04 -4.66
N LEU A 377 2.41 -7.27 -4.20
CA LEU A 377 3.75 -7.85 -4.04
C LEU A 377 4.51 -7.94 -5.37
N LYS A 378 3.81 -8.20 -6.48
CA LYS A 378 4.39 -8.17 -7.84
C LYS A 378 4.69 -6.74 -8.35
N ASN A 379 4.06 -5.72 -7.75
CA ASN A 379 4.13 -4.32 -8.21
C ASN A 379 4.43 -3.34 -7.06
N PRO A 380 5.50 -3.54 -6.27
CA PRO A 380 5.77 -2.74 -5.08
C PRO A 380 6.03 -1.25 -5.38
N ASN A 381 6.56 -0.94 -6.57
CA ASN A 381 6.79 0.43 -7.04
C ASN A 381 5.51 1.27 -7.15
N LYS A 382 4.35 0.63 -7.35
CA LYS A 382 3.08 1.33 -7.54
C LYS A 382 2.36 1.64 -6.23
N LEU A 383 2.74 1.02 -5.10
CA LEU A 383 1.99 1.05 -3.84
C LEU A 383 1.78 2.46 -3.27
N TYR A 384 2.77 3.34 -3.41
CA TYR A 384 2.72 4.71 -2.87
C TYR A 384 2.31 5.76 -3.90
N GLY A 385 2.17 5.40 -5.19
CA GLY A 385 1.73 6.32 -6.24
C GLY A 385 2.65 7.54 -6.45
N PHE A 386 3.95 7.38 -6.19
CA PHE A 386 4.97 8.43 -6.39
C PHE A 386 5.55 8.48 -7.80
N GLU A 387 5.01 7.68 -8.73
CA GLU A 387 5.50 7.55 -10.12
C GLU A 387 5.04 8.70 -11.04
#